data_AF-A0A7R9QUY3-F1
#
_entry.id   AF-A0A7R9QUY3-F1
#
_cell.length_a   1.000
_cell.length_b   1.000
_cell.length_c   1.000
_cell.angle_alpha   90.00
_cell.angle_beta   90.00
_cell.angle_gamma   90.00
#
_symmetry.space_group_name_H-M   'P 1'
#
loop_
_entity.id
_entity.type
_entity.pdbx_description
1 polymer ?
#
loop_
_entity_poly.entity_id
_entity_poly.type
_entity_poly.pdbx_seq_one_letter_code
_entity_poly.pdbx_strand_id
1 'polypeptide(L)' 'MQSSIGTPEALKLQIMNDPHSPAQFRVIGTLSNSYEFAQQFKCKPNSRMNPDADKKCVVW' A
#
# COMPACT_ATOMS: atom_id res chain seq x y z
N MET A 1 -9.09 25.81 9.55
CA MET A 1 -9.75 24.81 8.70
C MET A 1 -9.17 23.44 9.02
N GLN A 2 -9.86 22.62 9.80
CA GLN A 2 -9.42 21.23 10.02
C GLN A 2 -9.54 20.47 8.71
N SER A 3 -8.43 19.92 8.21
CA SER A 3 -8.44 19.08 7.02
C SER A 3 -9.26 17.83 7.30
N SER A 4 -10.37 17.67 6.60
CA SER A 4 -11.30 16.53 6.70
C SER A 4 -10.67 15.19 6.31
N ILE A 5 -9.48 15.17 5.70
CA ILE A 5 -8.83 14.00 5.09
C ILE A 5 -8.50 12.88 6.10
N GLY A 6 -8.45 13.17 7.41
CA GLY A 6 -8.04 12.21 8.43
C GLY A 6 -9.16 11.59 9.28
N THR A 7 -10.44 11.93 9.07
CA THR A 7 -11.52 11.42 9.92
C THR A 7 -12.05 10.07 9.41
N PRO A 8 -12.63 9.22 10.29
CA PRO A 8 -13.23 7.95 9.88
C PRO A 8 -14.33 8.12 8.82
N GLU A 9 -15.11 9.20 8.89
CA GLU A 9 -16.21 9.49 7.97
C GLU A 9 -15.68 9.84 6.58
N ALA A 10 -14.63 10.66 6.51
CA ALA A 10 -13.98 11.00 5.26
C ALA A 10 -13.30 9.79 4.62
N LEU A 11 -12.64 8.94 5.42
CA LEU A 11 -12.05 7.70 4.92
C LEU A 11 -13.12 6.74 4.37
N LYS A 12 -14.28 6.64 5.05
CA LYS A 12 -15.41 5.84 4.57
C LYS A 12 -15.93 6.37 3.22
N LEU A 13 -16.10 7.68 3.10
CA LEU A 13 -16.53 8.29 1.82
C LEU A 13 -15.51 8.09 0.72
N GLN A 14 -14.21 8.18 1.03
CA GLN A 14 -13.13 7.91 0.08
C GLN A 14 -13.20 6.47 -0.41
N ILE A 15 -13.28 5.48 0.48
CA ILE A 15 -13.33 4.05 0.11
C ILE A 15 -14.51 3.75 -0.81
N MET A 16 -15.65 4.43 -0.63
CA MET A 16 -16.85 4.18 -1.42
C MET A 16 -16.85 4.87 -2.79
N ASN A 17 -16.21 6.03 -2.91
CA ASN A 17 -16.42 6.93 -4.06
C ASN A 17 -15.14 7.29 -4.82
N ASP A 18 -13.95 7.18 -4.21
CA ASP A 18 -12.67 7.49 -4.86
C ASP A 18 -12.13 6.22 -5.52
N PRO A 19 -11.86 6.22 -6.84
CA PRO A 19 -11.28 5.06 -7.51
C PRO A 19 -9.83 4.78 -7.08
N HIS A 20 -9.16 5.74 -6.43
CA HIS A 20 -7.82 5.56 -5.92
C HIS A 20 -7.84 4.85 -4.56
N SER A 21 -6.91 3.91 -4.37
CA SER A 21 -6.70 3.30 -3.06
C SER A 21 -6.30 4.37 -2.02
N PRO A 22 -6.68 4.20 -0.73
CA PRO A 22 -6.25 5.11 0.32
C PRO A 22 -4.73 5.25 0.40
N ALA A 23 -4.25 6.44 0.79
CA ALA A 23 -2.84 6.82 0.68
C ALA A 23 -1.86 5.79 1.29
N GLN A 24 -2.18 5.25 2.46
CA GLN A 24 -1.36 4.22 3.12
C GLN A 24 -1.16 2.96 2.26
N PHE A 25 -2.19 2.52 1.53
CA PHE A 25 -2.15 1.31 0.71
C PHE A 25 -1.47 1.55 -0.63
N ARG A 26 -1.49 2.80 -1.13
CA ARG A 26 -0.72 3.18 -2.31
C ARG A 26 0.78 3.01 -2.09
N VAL A 27 1.27 3.32 -0.88
CA VAL A 27 2.69 3.11 -0.53
C VAL A 27 2.96 1.66 -0.20
N ILE A 28 2.19 1.06 0.70
CA ILE A 28 2.45 -0.30 1.18
C ILE A 28 2.29 -1.32 0.05
N GLY A 29 1.20 -1.26 -0.71
CA GLY A 29 0.92 -2.25 -1.77
C GLY A 29 1.96 -2.23 -2.88
N THR A 30 2.35 -1.04 -3.35
CA THR A 30 3.35 -0.92 -4.43
C THR A 30 4.73 -1.40 -3.98
N LEU A 31 5.19 -0.96 -2.80
CA LEU A 31 6.50 -1.34 -2.29
C LEU A 31 6.57 -2.81 -1.86
N SER A 32 5.48 -3.39 -1.35
CA SER A 32 5.41 -4.83 -1.06
C SER A 32 5.58 -5.68 -2.32
N ASN A 33 5.21 -5.18 -3.50
CA ASN A 33 5.39 -5.89 -4.77
C ASN A 33 6.80 -5.71 -5.38
N SER A 34 7.57 -4.69 -4.98
CA SER A 34 8.92 -4.46 -5.50
C SER A 34 9.94 -5.42 -4.88
N TYR A 35 10.76 -6.05 -5.73
CA TYR A 35 11.89 -6.87 -5.28
C TYR A 35 13.08 -5.99 -4.87
N GLU A 36 13.27 -4.89 -5.59
CA GLU A 36 14.33 -3.90 -5.38
C GLU A 36 14.19 -3.23 -4.01
N PHE A 37 12.96 -2.84 -3.65
CA PHE A 37 12.68 -2.28 -2.33
C PHE A 37 13.04 -3.29 -1.23
N ALA A 38 12.57 -4.53 -1.35
CA ALA A 38 12.86 -5.57 -0.37
C ALA A 38 14.37 -5.84 -0.23
N GLN A 39 15.12 -5.82 -1.35
CA GLN A 39 16.57 -6.00 -1.36
C GLN A 39 17.29 -4.83 -0.67
N GLN A 40 16.98 -3.59 -1.07
CA GLN A 40 17.66 -2.39 -0.59
C GLN A 40 17.47 -2.19 0.92
N PHE A 41 16.26 -2.48 1.41
CA PHE A 41 15.91 -2.36 2.82
C PHE A 41 16.09 -3.66 3.61
N LYS A 42 16.65 -4.71 2.97
CA LYS A 42 16.92 -6.02 3.59
C LYS A 42 15.70 -6.59 4.32
N CYS A 43 14.52 -6.47 3.69
CA CYS A 43 13.27 -6.96 4.26
C CYS A 43 13.32 -8.49 4.41
N LYS A 44 13.02 -8.97 5.62
CA LYS A 44 12.98 -10.41 5.91
C LYS A 44 11.98 -11.12 4.97
N PRO A 45 12.26 -12.35 4.53
CA PRO A 45 11.30 -13.16 3.79
C PRO A 45 9.98 -13.26 4.55
N ASN A 46 8.88 -13.22 3.82
CA ASN A 46 7.50 -13.39 4.30
C ASN A 46 7.05 -12.30 5.29
N SER A 47 7.79 -11.19 5.34
CA SER A 47 7.37 -10.00 6.05
C SER A 47 6.33 -9.22 5.23
N ARG A 48 5.60 -8.31 5.89
CA ARG A 48 4.56 -7.49 5.24
C ARG A 48 5.05 -6.74 3.99
N MET A 49 6.30 -6.29 3.99
CA MET A 49 6.91 -5.56 2.87
C MET A 49 7.71 -6.46 1.91
N ASN A 50 7.80 -7.76 2.18
CA ASN A 50 8.42 -8.74 1.30
C ASN A 50 7.64 -10.07 1.39
N PRO A 51 6.42 -10.11 0.84
CA PRO A 51 5.61 -11.33 0.80
C PRO A 51 6.27 -12.40 -0.08
N ASP A 52 5.74 -13.62 0.00
CA ASP A 52 6.16 -14.73 -0.88
C ASP A 52 6.10 -14.30 -2.36
N ALA A 53 7.00 -14.85 -3.19
CA ALA A 53 7.17 -14.42 -4.57
C ALA A 53 5.92 -14.64 -5.44
N ASP A 54 5.13 -15.68 -5.15
CA ASP A 54 3.84 -15.97 -5.81
C ASP A 54 2.74 -14.94 -5.47
N LYS A 55 2.94 -14.14 -4.42
CA LYS A 55 2.02 -13.09 -3.98
C LYS A 55 2.45 -11.68 -4.41
N LYS A 56 3.63 -11.52 -5.02
CA LYS A 56 4.06 -10.25 -5.60
C LYS A 56 3.43 -10.08 -6.98
N CYS A 57 2.69 -9.00 -7.17
CA CYS A 57 2.00 -8.73 -8.43
C CYS A 57 2.87 -7.86 -9.37
N VAL A 58 3.02 -8.29 -10.64
CA VAL A 58 3.63 -7.52 -11.72
C VAL A 58 2.71 -7.59 -12.94
N VAL A 59 2.38 -6.44 -13.54
CA VAL A 59 1.40 -6.36 -14.63
C VAL A 59 2.03 -5.90 -15.95
N TRP A 60 2.96 -4.94 -15.87
CA TRP A 60 3.61 -4.33 -17.03
C TRP A 60 4.81 -5.13 -17.50
#